data_AF-A0A7L3V3K7-F1
#
_entry.id   AF-A0A7L3V3K7-F1
#
_cell.length_a   1.000
_cell.length_b   1.000
_cell.length_c   1.000
_cell.angle_alpha   90.00
_cell.angle_beta   90.00
_cell.angle_gamma   90.00
#
_symmetry.space_group_name_H-M   'P 1'
#
loop_
_entity.id
_entity.type
_entity.pdbx_description
1 polymer ?
#
loop_
_entity_poly.entity_id
_entity_poly.type
_entity_poly.pdbx_seq_one_letter_code
_entity_poly.pdbx_strand_id
1 'polypeptide(L)'
;RLLVGAPWDGDGQGDIYKCHVGPQNSSCAKANLGTRGEIWGFRGGLGASMGLGGLHEGLGPPWGFGGLRGGLGGSMRACAPLWSQQCGTSVFSSGRCVQLDQELQLVATMAPTAQRCSTFMDIVVVLDGSNSIYPWEEVQAFLGNVLARFFIGPGQTQVGVLQYGEHLVEEWALGQHPTAQSLLEAARNLTRQEGRETRTAMAIREAWWD
;
A
#
# COMPACT_ATOMS: atom_id res chain seq x y z
N ARG A 1 0.28 -27.26 -28.30
CA ARG A 1 -0.61 -26.65 -27.29
C ARG A 1 -0.57 -25.15 -27.51
N LEU A 2 -1.72 -24.49 -27.53
CA LEU A 2 -1.83 -23.05 -27.68
C LEU A 2 -2.04 -22.43 -26.29
N LEU A 3 -1.34 -21.34 -26.00
CA LEU A 3 -1.65 -20.51 -24.84
C LEU A 3 -2.53 -19.36 -25.28
N VAL A 4 -3.60 -19.12 -24.54
CA VAL A 4 -4.50 -17.99 -24.78
C VAL A 4 -4.54 -17.15 -23.52
N GLY A 5 -4.23 -15.88 -23.68
CA GLY A 5 -4.45 -14.91 -22.64
C GLY A 5 -5.89 -14.44 -22.62
N ALA A 6 -6.55 -14.48 -21.46
CA ALA A 6 -7.87 -13.90 -21.25
C ALA A 6 -7.73 -12.76 -20.24
N PRO A 7 -7.52 -11.51 -20.69
CA PRO A 7 -7.36 -10.35 -19.82
C PRO A 7 -8.55 -10.08 -18.89
N TRP A 8 -9.72 -10.60 -19.26
CA TRP A 8 -10.97 -10.46 -18.56
C TRP A 8 -11.68 -11.81 -18.55
N ASP A 9 -11.63 -12.50 -17.42
CA ASP A 9 -12.45 -13.66 -17.12
C ASP A 9 -13.58 -13.23 -16.15
N GLY A 10 -14.69 -13.97 -16.07
CA GLY A 10 -15.98 -13.51 -15.51
C GLY A 10 -15.98 -12.93 -14.08
N ASP A 11 -14.86 -12.96 -13.35
CA ASP A 11 -14.61 -12.37 -12.04
C ASP A 11 -13.86 -11.02 -12.10
N GLY A 12 -13.63 -10.46 -13.29
CA GLY A 12 -12.85 -9.24 -13.49
C GLY A 12 -11.34 -9.44 -13.35
N GLN A 13 -10.88 -10.68 -13.18
CA GLN A 13 -9.47 -11.04 -13.14
C GLN A 13 -9.07 -11.70 -14.47
N GLY A 14 -7.87 -11.38 -14.96
CA GLY A 14 -7.33 -12.03 -16.15
C GLY A 14 -6.69 -13.37 -15.81
N ASP A 15 -6.78 -14.37 -16.69
CA ASP A 15 -6.05 -15.64 -16.55
C ASP A 15 -5.48 -16.11 -17.90
N ILE A 16 -4.64 -17.15 -17.83
CA ILE A 16 -4.04 -17.83 -18.97
C ILE A 16 -4.75 -19.17 -19.14
N TYR A 17 -5.10 -19.47 -20.38
CA TYR A 17 -5.75 -20.70 -20.77
C TYR A 17 -4.80 -21.59 -21.57
N LYS A 18 -4.82 -22.88 -21.25
CA LYS A 18 -4.08 -23.93 -21.93
C LYS A 18 -5.02 -24.61 -22.91
N CYS A 19 -4.86 -24.35 -24.19
CA CYS A 19 -5.70 -24.89 -25.24
C CYS A 19 -5.03 -26.07 -25.96
N HIS A 20 -5.71 -27.21 -25.98
CA HIS A 20 -5.38 -28.30 -26.88
C HIS A 20 -5.96 -27.97 -28.26
N VAL A 21 -5.13 -28.06 -29.30
CA VAL A 21 -5.54 -27.79 -30.69
C VAL A 21 -5.47 -29.11 -31.43
N GLY A 22 -6.65 -29.69 -31.68
CA GLY A 22 -6.82 -30.91 -32.46
C GLY A 22 -7.66 -30.65 -33.72
N PRO A 23 -7.69 -31.58 -34.69
CA PRO A 23 -8.33 -31.37 -35.99
C PRO A 23 -9.87 -31.27 -35.96
N GLN A 24 -10.53 -31.64 -34.86
CA GLN A 24 -12.01 -31.66 -34.75
C GLN A 24 -12.55 -31.06 -33.44
N ASN A 25 -11.71 -30.84 -32.42
CA ASN A 25 -12.18 -30.25 -31.15
C ASN A 25 -11.01 -29.58 -30.40
N SER A 26 -11.18 -28.33 -30.01
CA SER A 26 -10.22 -27.58 -29.20
C SER A 26 -10.79 -27.33 -27.81
N SER A 27 -10.16 -27.86 -26.78
CA SER A 27 -10.53 -27.60 -25.39
C SER A 27 -9.49 -26.70 -24.72
N CYS A 28 -9.95 -25.77 -23.90
CA CYS A 28 -9.11 -24.86 -23.14
C CYS A 28 -9.35 -25.06 -21.64
N ALA A 29 -8.27 -25.16 -20.86
CA ALA A 29 -8.32 -25.25 -19.40
C ALA A 29 -7.60 -24.06 -18.76
N LYS A 30 -8.19 -23.48 -17.71
CA LYS A 30 -7.63 -22.35 -16.95
C LYS A 30 -6.32 -22.79 -16.27
N ALA A 31 -5.27 -21.96 -16.36
CA ALA A 31 -3.95 -22.27 -15.80
C ALA A 31 -3.88 -22.03 -14.29
N ASN A 32 -4.83 -21.28 -13.71
CA ASN A 32 -4.93 -20.99 -12.28
C ASN A 32 -3.63 -20.43 -11.70
N LEU A 33 -3.01 -19.48 -12.40
CA LEU A 33 -1.78 -18.85 -11.92
C LEU A 33 -2.10 -17.87 -10.79
N GLY A 34 -3.22 -17.14 -10.88
CA GLY A 34 -3.65 -16.12 -9.91
C GLY A 34 -3.98 -16.63 -8.50
N THR A 35 -4.17 -17.93 -8.28
CA THR A 35 -4.50 -18.50 -6.96
C THR A 35 -3.29 -19.07 -6.21
N ARG A 36 -2.10 -19.12 -6.84
CA ARG A 36 -0.88 -19.52 -6.14
C ARG A 36 -0.42 -18.35 -5.27
N GLY A 37 -0.46 -18.54 -3.94
CA GLY A 37 -0.02 -17.56 -2.94
C GLY A 37 1.42 -17.06 -3.11
N GLU A 38 2.21 -17.66 -4.01
CA GLU A 38 3.55 -17.21 -4.44
C GLU A 38 3.51 -15.99 -5.37
N ILE A 39 2.42 -15.78 -6.13
CA ILE A 39 2.25 -14.55 -6.92
C ILE A 39 1.87 -13.39 -5.99
N TRP A 40 1.07 -13.65 -4.95
CA TRP A 40 0.73 -12.66 -3.90
C TRP A 40 1.78 -12.53 -2.80
N GLY A 41 2.83 -13.35 -2.86
CA GLY A 41 3.80 -13.57 -1.79
C GLY A 41 4.76 -12.41 -1.55
N PHE A 42 4.31 -11.40 -0.79
CA PHE A 42 5.21 -10.63 0.06
C PHE A 42 5.72 -11.53 1.19
N ARG A 43 6.87 -12.19 0.99
CA ARG A 43 7.68 -12.68 2.11
C ARG A 43 8.38 -11.46 2.75
N GLY A 44 7.64 -10.76 3.60
CA GLY A 44 8.11 -9.63 4.37
C GLY A 44 7.00 -9.20 5.30
N GLY A 45 7.05 -9.68 6.54
CA GLY A 45 5.94 -9.61 7.48
C GLY A 45 5.45 -8.19 7.72
N LEU A 46 4.13 -8.04 7.67
CA LEU A 46 3.32 -7.26 8.59
C LEU A 46 1.94 -7.91 8.47
N GLY A 47 1.41 -8.37 9.60
CA GLY A 47 0.15 -9.08 9.65
C GLY A 47 -0.93 -8.32 8.90
N ALA A 48 -1.69 -9.05 8.09
CA ALA A 48 -2.96 -8.60 7.54
C ALA A 48 -3.93 -8.37 8.71
N SER A 49 -3.76 -7.22 9.37
CA SER A 49 -4.75 -6.57 10.22
C SER A 49 -5.09 -5.23 9.57
N MET A 50 -5.55 -5.30 8.33
CA MET A 50 -6.36 -4.25 7.73
C MET A 50 -7.44 -4.97 6.95
N GLY A 51 -8.65 -4.99 7.51
CA GLY A 51 -9.92 -5.32 6.87
C GLY A 51 -9.93 -6.43 5.83
N LEU A 52 -10.59 -7.54 6.18
CA LEU A 52 -11.05 -8.60 5.29
C LEU A 52 -12.08 -8.12 4.22
N GLY A 53 -11.96 -6.89 3.73
CA GLY A 53 -12.80 -6.24 2.74
C GLY A 53 -12.08 -5.21 1.85
N GLY A 54 -10.75 -5.13 1.87
CA GLY A 54 -9.98 -4.10 1.15
C GLY A 54 -9.23 -4.53 -0.12
N LEU A 55 -9.24 -5.82 -0.49
CA LEU A 55 -8.70 -6.29 -1.79
C LEU A 55 -9.78 -6.37 -2.87
N HIS A 56 -11.00 -5.93 -2.57
CA HIS A 56 -12.10 -5.89 -3.51
C HIS A 56 -12.32 -4.43 -3.92
N GLU A 57 -12.46 -4.22 -5.22
CA GLU A 57 -12.95 -2.98 -5.83
C GLU A 57 -11.89 -1.89 -6.09
N GLY A 58 -11.18 -2.08 -7.19
CA GLY A 58 -10.52 -0.97 -7.87
C GLY A 58 -9.38 -1.46 -8.73
N LEU A 59 -9.72 -1.98 -9.91
CA LEU A 59 -8.96 -1.93 -11.18
C LEU A 59 -9.16 -3.20 -12.02
N GLY A 60 -10.10 -3.15 -12.95
CA GLY A 60 -9.90 -3.79 -14.25
C GLY A 60 -10.04 -2.72 -15.35
N PRO A 61 -9.60 -2.93 -16.61
CA PRO A 61 -8.46 -3.70 -17.18
C PRO A 61 -7.53 -2.73 -18.02
N PRO A 62 -6.50 -3.13 -18.83
CA PRO A 62 -6.16 -4.43 -19.38
C PRO A 62 -4.84 -5.05 -18.91
N TRP A 63 -4.90 -6.35 -18.64
CA TRP A 63 -3.78 -7.26 -18.87
C TRP A 63 -3.48 -7.27 -20.37
N GLY A 64 -2.62 -6.37 -20.84
CA GLY A 64 -2.11 -6.37 -22.21
C GLY A 64 -1.00 -7.42 -22.35
N PHE A 65 -1.20 -8.40 -23.23
CA PHE A 65 -0.18 -9.41 -23.55
C PHE A 65 0.93 -8.80 -24.40
N GLY A 66 1.90 -8.15 -23.74
CA GLY A 66 3.17 -7.76 -24.34
C GLY A 66 4.14 -8.94 -24.37
N GLY A 67 4.07 -9.77 -25.42
CA GLY A 67 5.19 -10.62 -25.87
C GLY A 67 5.39 -11.95 -25.14
N LEU A 68 4.80 -13.02 -25.70
CA LEU A 68 5.31 -14.39 -25.53
C LEU A 68 6.63 -14.53 -26.30
N ARG A 69 7.73 -13.98 -25.79
CA ARG A 69 9.06 -14.33 -26.30
C ARG A 69 9.49 -15.63 -25.66
N GLY A 70 9.56 -16.70 -26.47
CA GLY A 70 10.23 -17.94 -26.05
C GLY A 70 11.68 -17.63 -25.71
N GLY A 71 12.02 -17.75 -24.42
CA GLY A 71 13.42 -17.64 -23.98
C GLY A 71 14.22 -18.82 -24.52
N LEU A 72 15.52 -18.60 -24.75
CA LEU A 72 16.51 -19.65 -25.02
C LEU A 72 16.39 -20.74 -23.94
N GLY A 73 15.72 -21.86 -24.23
CA GLY A 73 15.43 -22.93 -23.26
C GLY A 73 13.95 -23.39 -23.17
N GLY A 74 13.03 -22.79 -23.93
CA GLY A 74 11.62 -23.21 -23.96
C GLY A 74 10.75 -22.68 -22.82
N SER A 75 11.28 -21.80 -21.97
CA SER A 75 10.49 -21.08 -20.97
C SER A 75 9.65 -19.97 -21.61
N MET A 76 8.40 -19.86 -21.19
CA MET A 76 7.46 -18.82 -21.62
C MET A 76 7.36 -17.70 -20.59
N ARG A 77 7.01 -16.49 -21.04
CA ARG A 77 6.79 -15.35 -20.15
C ARG A 77 5.42 -14.75 -20.43
N ALA A 78 4.66 -14.48 -19.39
CA ALA A 78 3.40 -13.76 -19.46
C ALA A 78 3.47 -12.54 -18.55
N CYS A 79 2.95 -11.40 -19.01
CA CYS A 79 3.06 -10.13 -18.31
C CYS A 79 1.70 -9.44 -18.16
N ALA A 80 1.64 -8.62 -17.12
CA ALA A 80 0.48 -7.94 -16.59
C ALA A 80 0.84 -6.46 -16.40
N PRO A 81 0.86 -5.64 -17.47
CA PRO A 81 1.38 -4.28 -17.39
C PRO A 81 0.54 -3.37 -16.47
N LEU A 82 -0.76 -3.64 -16.33
CA LEU A 82 -1.64 -2.90 -15.43
C LEU A 82 -1.78 -3.51 -14.04
N TRP A 83 -0.93 -4.47 -13.67
CA TRP A 83 -0.87 -4.88 -12.28
C TRP A 83 -0.45 -3.68 -11.42
N SER A 84 -1.32 -3.31 -10.49
CA SER A 84 -1.11 -2.18 -9.60
C SER A 84 -0.97 -2.66 -8.17
N GLN A 85 -0.20 -1.90 -7.40
CA GLN A 85 -0.11 -2.03 -5.96
C GLN A 85 -0.71 -0.79 -5.34
N GLN A 86 -1.60 -0.98 -4.38
CA GLN A 86 -2.02 0.10 -3.53
C GLN A 86 -0.91 0.37 -2.53
N CYS A 87 -0.40 1.60 -2.57
CA CYS A 87 0.41 2.12 -1.51
C CYS A 87 -0.34 3.28 -0.82
N GLY A 88 -1.10 2.95 0.23
CA GLY A 88 -1.72 3.93 1.13
C GLY A 88 -3.00 4.41 0.49
N THR A 89 -3.13 5.71 0.26
CA THR A 89 -4.20 6.26 -0.58
C THR A 89 -3.85 6.30 -2.07
N SER A 90 -2.62 5.92 -2.44
CA SER A 90 -2.14 5.97 -3.82
C SER A 90 -2.09 4.59 -4.45
N VAL A 91 -2.24 4.53 -5.77
CA VAL A 91 -2.17 3.27 -6.53
C VAL A 91 -1.08 3.40 -7.59
N PHE A 92 -0.12 2.48 -7.57
CA PHE A 92 1.04 2.48 -8.45
C PHE A 92 0.97 1.28 -9.40
N SER A 93 0.80 1.55 -10.69
CA SER A 93 0.89 0.53 -11.75
C SER A 93 2.35 0.14 -11.94
N SER A 94 2.77 -0.94 -11.28
CA SER A 94 4.14 -1.43 -11.36
C SER A 94 4.32 -2.53 -12.39
N GLY A 95 3.24 -3.20 -12.81
CA GLY A 95 3.30 -4.30 -13.75
C GLY A 95 4.00 -5.54 -13.17
N ARG A 96 3.60 -6.72 -13.63
CA ARG A 96 4.17 -7.99 -13.15
C ARG A 96 4.30 -8.98 -14.29
N CYS A 97 5.35 -9.78 -14.29
CA CYS A 97 5.57 -10.85 -15.24
C CYS A 97 5.78 -12.17 -14.50
N VAL A 98 5.32 -13.26 -15.10
CA VAL A 98 5.58 -14.63 -14.67
C VAL A 98 6.36 -15.36 -15.74
N GLN A 99 7.35 -16.13 -15.32
CA GLN A 99 8.08 -17.07 -16.16
C GLN A 99 7.55 -18.47 -15.90
N LEU A 100 7.24 -19.17 -16.99
CA LEU A 100 6.70 -20.51 -17.02
C LEU A 100 7.70 -21.45 -17.69
N ASP A 101 7.79 -22.69 -17.22
CA ASP A 101 8.52 -23.76 -17.91
C ASP A 101 7.72 -24.34 -19.09
N GLN A 102 8.23 -25.42 -19.69
CA GLN A 102 7.62 -26.09 -20.83
C GLN A 102 6.29 -26.79 -20.45
N GLU A 103 6.16 -27.18 -19.18
CA GLU A 103 4.97 -27.77 -18.56
C GLU A 103 3.97 -26.72 -18.05
N LEU A 104 4.30 -25.43 -18.26
CA LEU A 104 3.51 -24.28 -17.86
C LEU A 104 3.29 -24.22 -16.35
N GLN A 105 4.33 -24.55 -15.59
CA GLN A 105 4.45 -24.31 -14.16
C GLN A 105 5.20 -23.00 -13.91
N LEU A 106 4.81 -22.31 -12.84
CA LEU A 106 5.48 -21.09 -12.39
C LEU A 106 6.92 -21.39 -11.98
N VAL A 107 7.88 -20.74 -12.63
CA VAL A 107 9.31 -20.82 -12.32
C VAL A 107 9.77 -19.58 -11.57
N ALA A 108 9.31 -18.40 -11.99
CA ALA A 108 9.69 -17.15 -11.37
C ALA A 108 8.63 -16.05 -11.57
N THR A 109 8.58 -15.11 -10.63
CA THR A 109 7.83 -13.86 -10.75
C THR A 109 8.79 -12.69 -10.84
N MET A 110 8.52 -11.75 -11.73
CA MET A 110 9.30 -10.54 -11.93
C MET A 110 8.39 -9.33 -11.82
N ALA A 111 8.76 -8.37 -10.97
CA ALA A 111 8.10 -7.08 -10.88
C ALA A 111 9.18 -6.00 -10.75
N PRO A 112 9.92 -5.70 -11.85
CA PRO A 112 11.14 -4.88 -11.78
C PRO A 112 10.84 -3.43 -11.37
N THR A 113 9.62 -2.96 -11.63
CA THR A 113 9.09 -1.63 -11.29
C THR A 113 8.20 -1.66 -10.05
N ALA A 114 8.09 -2.80 -9.35
CA ALA A 114 7.41 -2.85 -8.06
C ALA A 114 8.25 -2.10 -7.04
N GLN A 115 7.84 -0.87 -6.78
CA GLN A 115 8.39 -0.08 -5.69
C GLN A 115 7.94 -0.71 -4.36
N ARG A 116 8.86 -0.94 -3.42
CA ARG A 116 8.42 -1.20 -2.05
C ARG A 116 7.64 0.03 -1.60
N CYS A 117 6.45 -0.15 -1.01
CA CYS A 117 5.67 0.95 -0.43
C CYS A 117 6.37 1.51 0.83
N SER A 118 7.63 1.94 0.70
CA SER A 118 8.44 2.45 1.78
C SER A 118 8.62 3.95 1.58
N THR A 119 7.66 4.72 2.07
CA THR A 119 7.85 6.16 2.29
C THR A 119 8.47 6.32 3.66
N PHE A 120 9.80 6.37 3.71
CA PHE A 120 10.52 6.73 4.94
C PHE A 120 10.40 8.24 5.10
N MET A 121 9.62 8.67 6.08
CA MET A 121 9.41 10.08 6.35
C MET A 121 9.13 10.26 7.83
N ASP A 122 9.82 11.20 8.44
CA ASP A 122 9.54 11.63 9.79
C ASP A 122 8.69 12.90 9.70
N ILE A 123 7.51 12.85 10.30
CA ILE A 123 6.56 13.96 10.30
C ILE A 123 6.41 14.45 11.72
N VAL A 124 6.60 15.75 11.88
CA VAL A 124 6.43 16.46 13.14
C VAL A 124 5.25 17.41 12.98
N VAL A 125 4.19 17.19 13.74
CA VAL A 125 3.03 18.08 13.76
C VAL A 125 3.09 18.95 15.01
N VAL A 126 3.10 20.27 14.81
CA VAL A 126 3.09 21.26 15.89
C VAL A 126 1.71 21.90 15.95
N LEU A 127 0.98 21.66 17.05
CA LEU A 127 -0.42 22.01 17.23
C LEU A 127 -0.58 23.18 18.20
N ASP A 128 -1.41 24.15 17.84
CA ASP A 128 -1.80 25.25 18.73
C ASP A 128 -2.82 24.76 19.76
N GLY A 129 -2.39 24.62 21.01
CA GLY A 129 -3.20 24.21 22.17
C GLY A 129 -3.73 25.37 23.00
N SER A 130 -3.66 26.61 22.51
CA SER A 130 -4.06 27.79 23.27
C SER A 130 -5.58 27.91 23.48
N ASN A 131 -5.97 28.71 24.47
CA ASN A 131 -7.37 28.86 24.87
C ASN A 131 -8.30 29.37 23.75
N SER A 132 -7.77 30.08 22.76
CA SER A 132 -8.53 30.59 21.60
C SER A 132 -8.88 29.53 20.56
N ILE A 133 -8.27 28.34 20.62
CA ILE A 133 -8.57 27.24 19.71
C ILE A 133 -9.72 26.42 20.29
N TYR A 134 -10.89 26.57 19.69
CA TYR A 134 -12.12 25.84 20.02
C TYR A 134 -13.04 25.86 18.78
N PRO A 135 -13.77 24.77 18.46
CA PRO A 135 -13.82 23.49 19.19
C PRO A 135 -12.55 22.65 18.99
N TRP A 136 -12.14 21.89 20.01
CA TRP A 136 -10.90 21.09 19.93
C TRP A 136 -11.08 19.83 19.08
N GLU A 137 -12.29 19.30 19.03
CA GLU A 137 -12.65 18.13 18.23
C GLU A 137 -12.36 18.31 16.73
N GLU A 138 -12.40 19.55 16.22
CA GLU A 138 -12.04 19.86 14.83
C GLU A 138 -10.54 19.68 14.58
N VAL A 139 -9.69 20.01 15.57
CA VAL A 139 -8.24 19.78 15.50
C VAL A 139 -7.95 18.28 15.53
N GLN A 140 -8.62 17.52 16.40
CA GLN A 140 -8.50 16.06 16.45
C GLN A 140 -8.97 15.41 15.14
N ALA A 141 -10.08 15.88 14.57
CA ALA A 141 -10.61 15.39 13.29
C ALA A 141 -9.66 15.71 12.13
N PHE A 142 -9.13 16.92 12.06
CA PHE A 142 -8.10 17.30 11.09
C PHE A 142 -6.88 16.40 11.21
N LEU A 143 -6.35 16.23 12.42
CA LEU A 143 -5.19 15.39 12.68
C LEU A 143 -5.47 13.95 12.23
N GLY A 144 -6.59 13.36 12.65
CA GLY A 144 -6.98 12.01 12.23
C GLY A 144 -7.10 11.85 10.71
N ASN A 145 -7.69 12.82 10.02
CA ASN A 145 -7.86 12.80 8.56
C ASN A 145 -6.53 12.91 7.80
N VAL A 146 -5.56 13.64 8.34
CA VAL A 146 -4.22 13.75 7.77
C VAL A 146 -3.43 12.47 8.03
N LEU A 147 -3.42 11.98 9.28
CA LEU A 147 -2.65 10.80 9.68
C LEU A 147 -3.15 9.51 9.01
N ALA A 148 -4.44 9.40 8.74
CA ALA A 148 -5.02 8.26 8.01
C ALA A 148 -4.51 8.10 6.57
N ARG A 149 -3.84 9.11 6.01
CA ARG A 149 -3.29 9.07 4.64
C ARG A 149 -1.87 8.52 4.58
N PHE A 150 -1.18 8.44 5.72
CA PHE A 150 0.21 7.99 5.79
C PHE A 150 0.32 6.51 6.15
N PHE A 151 1.46 5.94 5.75
CA PHE A 151 1.81 4.57 6.05
C PHE A 151 2.68 4.46 7.28
N ILE A 152 2.02 4.22 8.39
CA ILE A 152 2.67 4.16 9.70
C ILE A 152 3.18 2.76 9.96
N GLY A 153 4.48 2.63 10.24
CA GLY A 153 5.12 1.35 10.50
C GLY A 153 6.57 1.47 10.95
N PRO A 154 7.11 0.46 11.65
CA PRO A 154 8.54 0.36 11.91
C PRO A 154 9.32 0.31 10.57
N GLY A 155 10.21 1.27 10.34
CA GLY A 155 10.89 1.43 9.05
C GLY A 155 9.97 1.95 7.93
N GLN A 156 8.94 2.73 8.27
CA GLN A 156 8.11 3.49 7.33
C GLN A 156 7.89 4.90 7.89
N THR A 157 6.76 5.55 7.62
CA THR A 157 6.46 6.88 8.16
C THR A 157 6.30 6.81 9.68
N GLN A 158 6.96 7.74 10.38
CA GLN A 158 6.81 7.95 11.82
C GLN A 158 6.28 9.35 12.06
N VAL A 159 5.46 9.51 13.11
CA VAL A 159 4.80 10.78 13.41
C VAL A 159 4.99 11.13 14.87
N GLY A 160 5.57 12.29 15.12
CA GLY A 160 5.63 12.95 16.42
C GLY A 160 4.64 14.11 16.46
N VAL A 161 4.10 14.40 17.65
CA VAL A 161 3.19 15.53 17.86
C VAL A 161 3.66 16.37 19.05
N LEU A 162 3.80 17.67 18.80
CA LEU A 162 4.00 18.68 19.83
C LEU A 162 2.75 19.54 19.93
N GLN A 163 2.40 19.94 21.14
CA GLN A 163 1.39 20.94 21.39
C GLN A 163 2.05 22.18 21.99
N TYR A 164 1.60 23.37 21.60
CA TYR A 164 2.11 24.63 22.14
C TYR A 164 0.99 25.57 22.60
N GLY A 165 1.25 26.28 23.68
CA GLY A 165 0.46 27.40 24.16
C GLY A 165 1.35 28.34 24.95
N GLU A 166 1.25 28.27 26.28
CA GLU A 166 2.19 28.93 27.20
C GLU A 166 3.53 28.17 27.32
N HIS A 167 3.48 26.85 27.15
CA HIS A 167 4.61 25.92 27.14
C HIS A 167 4.51 24.98 25.94
N LEU A 168 5.65 24.40 25.53
CA LEU A 168 5.70 23.31 24.56
C LEU A 168 5.57 21.98 25.29
N VAL A 169 4.71 21.10 24.79
CA VAL A 169 4.48 19.74 25.33
C VAL A 169 4.68 18.75 24.21
N GLU A 170 5.53 17.75 24.43
CA GLU A 170 5.60 16.58 23.55
C GLU A 170 4.46 15.62 23.93
N GLU A 171 3.48 15.50 23.03
CA GLU A 171 2.34 14.61 23.23
C GLU A 171 2.75 13.16 22.95
N TRP A 172 3.55 12.98 21.89
CA TRP A 172 4.27 11.73 21.63
C TRP A 172 5.44 11.94 20.66
N ALA A 173 6.48 11.15 20.87
CA ALA A 173 7.69 11.12 20.05
C ALA A 173 7.52 10.32 18.76
N LEU A 174 8.46 10.50 17.82
CA LEU A 174 8.59 9.64 16.63
C LEU A 174 8.70 8.16 17.04
N GLY A 175 7.98 7.29 16.34
CA GLY A 175 8.00 5.85 16.58
C GLY A 175 7.22 5.36 17.81
N GLN A 176 6.72 6.27 18.67
CA GLN A 176 5.92 5.90 19.85
C GLN A 176 4.61 5.20 19.48
N HIS A 177 4.01 5.57 18.33
CA HIS A 177 2.85 4.91 17.75
C HIS A 177 3.23 4.18 16.45
N PRO A 178 3.69 2.91 16.54
CA PRO A 178 4.24 2.19 15.39
C PRO A 178 3.18 1.66 14.41
N THR A 179 1.89 1.86 14.69
CA THR A 179 0.79 1.43 13.83
C THR A 179 -0.21 2.55 13.58
N ALA A 180 -0.83 2.56 12.39
CA ALA A 180 -1.84 3.54 12.03
C ALA A 180 -3.02 3.56 13.02
N GLN A 181 -3.45 2.38 13.50
CA GLN A 181 -4.50 2.28 14.51
C GLN A 181 -4.10 2.98 15.81
N SER A 182 -2.93 2.66 16.37
CA SER A 182 -2.46 3.27 17.61
C SER A 182 -2.29 4.79 17.49
N LEU A 183 -1.85 5.28 16.33
CA LEU A 183 -1.67 6.70 16.07
C LEU A 183 -3.02 7.43 15.95
N LEU A 184 -4.00 6.83 15.28
CA LEU A 184 -5.35 7.41 15.15
C LEU A 184 -6.10 7.41 16.49
N GLU A 185 -5.90 6.39 17.32
CA GLU A 185 -6.44 6.36 18.69
C GLU A 185 -5.82 7.46 19.55
N ALA A 186 -4.50 7.67 19.48
CA ALA A 186 -3.82 8.75 20.17
C ALA A 186 -4.33 10.14 19.72
N ALA A 187 -4.48 10.36 18.41
CA ALA A 187 -5.01 11.60 17.87
C ALA A 187 -6.44 11.91 18.35
N ARG A 188 -7.31 10.90 18.49
CA ARG A 188 -8.68 11.06 19.02
C ARG A 188 -8.71 11.38 20.51
N ASN A 189 -7.73 10.90 21.27
CA ASN A 189 -7.66 11.09 22.72
C ASN A 189 -6.80 12.29 23.12
N LEU A 190 -6.18 12.98 22.15
CA LEU A 190 -5.32 14.13 22.39
C LEU A 190 -6.12 15.26 23.04
N THR A 191 -5.74 15.69 24.23
CA THR A 191 -6.40 16.78 24.96
C THR A 191 -5.74 18.12 24.68
N ARG A 192 -6.54 19.19 24.62
CA ARG A 192 -6.00 20.55 24.55
C ARG A 192 -5.28 20.90 25.85
N GLN A 193 -4.11 21.52 25.72
CA GLN A 193 -3.23 21.95 26.80
C GLN A 193 -3.86 23.07 27.63
N GLU A 194 -4.56 23.98 26.95
CA GLU A 194 -5.08 25.22 27.55
C GLU A 194 -3.94 26.14 28.03
N GLY A 195 -4.24 27.41 28.26
CA GLY A 195 -3.21 28.35 28.72
C GLY A 195 -3.54 29.81 28.44
N ARG A 196 -2.71 30.70 29.00
CA ARG A 196 -2.96 32.15 28.93
C ARG A 196 -2.32 32.82 27.71
N GLU A 197 -1.41 32.12 27.05
CA GLU A 197 -0.59 32.65 25.97
C GLU A 197 -0.51 31.69 24.78
N THR A 198 -0.11 32.24 23.62
CA THR A 198 0.11 31.51 22.38
C THR A 198 1.53 31.81 21.88
N ARG A 199 2.50 30.97 22.25
CA ARG A 199 3.92 31.22 21.98
C ARG A 199 4.43 30.48 20.74
N THR A 200 3.88 30.77 19.57
CA THR A 200 4.24 30.09 18.30
C THR A 200 5.73 30.21 17.96
N ALA A 201 6.35 31.37 18.19
CA ALA A 201 7.77 31.56 17.90
C ALA A 201 8.70 30.70 18.79
N MET A 202 8.32 30.48 20.05
CA MET A 202 9.01 29.55 20.95
C MET A 202 8.84 28.12 20.44
N ALA A 203 7.60 27.74 20.11
CA ALA A 203 7.30 26.41 19.61
C ALA A 203 8.13 26.05 18.37
N ILE A 204 8.23 26.94 17.37
CA ILE A 204 9.01 26.68 16.15
C ILE A 204 10.51 26.55 16.46
N ARG A 205 11.04 27.37 17.38
CA ARG A 205 12.45 27.33 17.77
C ARG A 205 12.81 26.03 18.51
N GLU A 206 11.86 25.51 19.29
CA GLU A 206 12.05 24.35 20.17
C GLU A 206 11.52 23.05 19.56
N ALA A 207 10.79 23.12 18.44
CA ALA A 207 10.34 21.97 17.65
C ALA A 207 11.49 21.39 16.81
N TRP A 208 12.53 20.92 17.48
CA TRP A 208 13.57 20.07 16.92
C TRP A 208 13.52 18.73 17.66
N TRP A 209 13.53 17.64 16.89
CA TRP A 209 13.66 16.28 17.42
C TRP A 209 15.12 15.84 17.21
N ASP A 210 15.79 15.39 18.27
CA ASP A 210 17.09 14.70 18.22
C ASP A 210 16.95 13.23 17.80
#